data_AF-A0A2E6RLM5-F1
#
_entry.id   AF-A0A2E6RLM5-F1
#
_cell.length_a   1.000
_cell.length_b   1.000
_cell.length_c   1.000
_cell.angle_alpha   90.00
_cell.angle_beta   90.00
_cell.angle_gamma   90.00
#
_symmetry.space_group_name_H-M   'P 1'
#
loop_
_entity.id
_entity.type
_entity.pdbx_description
1 polymer ?
#
loop_
_entity_poly.entity_id
_entity_poly.type
_entity_poly.pdbx_seq_one_letter_code
_entity_poly.pdbx_strand_id
1 'polypeptide(L)' 'MSKKIKPHESSTKLIFSTIFLVGKYLGLGWIIITPTIIFTFGGNFLDNMLNLGYLMTLMGLMIGLIIGIIGTVRILKS' A
#
# COMPACT_ATOMS: atom_id res chain seq x y z
N MET A 1 -48.37 5.17 -10.59
CA MET A 1 -47.19 5.64 -11.35
C MET A 1 -46.00 4.74 -11.01
N SER A 2 -45.77 3.69 -11.81
CA SER A 2 -44.74 2.69 -11.52
C SER A 2 -43.35 3.26 -11.83
N LYS A 3 -42.58 3.53 -10.78
CA LYS A 3 -41.22 4.07 -10.87
C LYS A 3 -40.33 2.96 -11.45
N LYS A 4 -40.16 2.94 -12.78
CA LYS A 4 -39.23 2.03 -13.46
C LYS A 4 -37.83 2.28 -12.91
N ILE A 5 -37.37 1.39 -12.03
CA ILE A 5 -35.98 1.37 -11.57
C ILE A 5 -35.16 0.96 -12.80
N LYS A 6 -34.42 1.91 -13.37
CA LYS A 6 -33.57 1.66 -14.52
C LYS A 6 -32.42 0.74 -14.08
N PRO A 7 -32.29 -0.49 -14.61
CA PRO A 7 -31.27 -1.44 -14.15
C PRO A 7 -29.83 -0.91 -14.30
N HIS A 8 -29.62 0.00 -15.25
CA HIS A 8 -28.34 0.65 -15.53
C HIS A 8 -27.78 1.46 -14.34
N GLU A 9 -28.64 2.02 -13.48
CA GLU A 9 -28.21 2.89 -12.38
C GLU A 9 -27.60 2.09 -11.21
N SER A 10 -28.04 0.84 -11.02
CA SER A 10 -27.53 -0.07 -10.00
C SER A 10 -26.16 -0.64 -10.35
N SER A 11 -25.99 -1.13 -11.59
CA SER A 11 -24.71 -1.67 -12.07
C SER A 11 -23.59 -0.63 -12.05
N THR A 12 -23.90 0.61 -12.45
CA THR A 12 -22.91 1.71 -12.44
C THR A 12 -22.46 2.02 -11.01
N LYS A 13 -23.38 2.07 -10.03
CA LYS A 13 -23.05 2.24 -8.61
C LYS A 13 -22.21 1.10 -8.04
N LEU A 14 -22.51 -0.14 -8.44
CA LEU A 14 -21.71 -1.31 -8.05
C LEU A 14 -20.28 -1.21 -8.61
N ILE A 15 -20.13 -0.83 -9.88
CA ILE A 15 -18.81 -0.64 -10.51
C ILE A 15 -18.03 0.47 -9.80
N PHE A 16 -18.65 1.61 -9.51
CA PHE A 16 -18.01 2.69 -8.73
C PHE A 16 -17.60 2.25 -7.33
N SER A 17 -18.46 1.51 -6.62
CA SER A 17 -18.13 0.96 -5.30
C SER A 17 -16.97 -0.04 -5.36
N THR A 18 -16.91 -0.86 -6.41
CA THR A 18 -15.85 -1.84 -6.62
C THR A 18 -14.53 -1.16 -6.95
N ILE A 19 -14.53 -0.16 -7.84
CA ILE A 19 -13.35 0.65 -8.17
C ILE A 19 -12.85 1.42 -6.96
N PHE A 20 -13.75 1.96 -6.14
CA PHE A 20 -13.39 2.63 -4.89
C PHE A 20 -12.73 1.68 -3.90
N LEU A 21 -13.26 0.46 -3.76
CA LEU A 21 -12.65 -0.59 -2.94
C LEU A 21 -11.25 -0.94 -3.45
N VAL A 22 -11.14 -1.21 -4.76
CA VAL A 22 -9.87 -1.56 -5.43
C VAL A 22 -8.84 -0.44 -5.29
N GLY A 23 -9.25 0.82 -5.46
CA GLY A 23 -8.40 1.99 -5.23
C GLY A 23 -7.90 2.08 -3.78
N LYS A 24 -8.76 1.74 -2.81
CA LYS A 24 -8.38 1.71 -1.38
C LYS A 24 -7.34 0.62 -1.10
N TYR A 25 -7.50 -0.58 -1.66
CA TYR A 25 -6.53 -1.68 -1.52
C TYR A 25 -5.23 -1.45 -2.31
N LEU A 26 -5.30 -0.84 -3.49
CA LEU A 26 -4.12 -0.41 -4.24
C LEU A 26 -3.34 0.67 -3.49
N GLY A 27 -4.04 1.64 -2.89
CA GLY A 27 -3.42 2.66 -2.04
C GLY A 27 -2.72 2.06 -0.81
N LEU A 28 -3.34 1.06 -0.17
CA LEU A 28 -2.72 0.28 0.90
C LEU A 28 -1.44 -0.42 0.43
N GLY A 29 -1.49 -1.12 -0.70
CA GLY A 29 -0.31 -1.76 -1.28
C GLY A 29 0.81 -0.77 -1.58
N TRP A 30 0.47 0.39 -2.14
CA TRP A 30 1.43 1.45 -2.44
C TRP A 30 2.13 1.99 -1.18
N ILE A 31 1.37 2.17 -0.10
CA ILE A 31 1.88 2.70 1.17
C ILE A 31 2.78 1.70 1.90
N ILE A 32 2.63 0.40 1.65
CA ILE A 32 3.55 -0.63 2.15
C ILE A 32 4.81 -0.70 1.29
N ILE A 33 4.62 -0.74 -0.03
CA ILE A 33 5.70 -0.97 -1.00
C ILE A 33 6.68 0.20 -0.99
N THR A 34 6.19 1.45 -0.96
CA THR A 34 7.04 2.66 -1.03
C THR A 34 8.10 2.74 0.07
N PRO A 35 7.75 2.69 1.37
CA PRO A 35 8.75 2.70 2.43
C PRO A 35 9.60 1.44 2.42
N THR A 36 9.05 0.27 2.10
CA THR A 36 9.84 -0.97 2.03
C THR A 36 10.95 -0.85 1.00
N ILE A 37 10.63 -0.43 -0.23
CA ILE A 37 11.63 -0.26 -1.29
C ILE A 37 12.64 0.82 -0.91
N ILE A 38 12.19 1.99 -0.44
CA ILE A 38 13.08 3.12 -0.09
C ILE A 38 14.06 2.73 1.01
N PHE A 39 13.59 2.11 2.09
CA PHE A 39 14.45 1.72 3.20
C PHE A 39 15.36 0.54 2.85
N THR A 40 14.91 -0.43 2.05
CA THR A 40 15.77 -1.52 1.59
C THR A 40 16.84 -1.03 0.63
N PHE A 41 16.50 -0.19 -0.36
CA PHE A 41 17.51 0.41 -1.25
C PHE A 41 18.44 1.36 -0.52
N GLY A 42 17.91 2.16 0.40
CA GLY A 42 18.73 3.03 1.26
C GLY A 42 19.70 2.24 2.14
N GLY A 43 19.23 1.12 2.71
CA GLY A 43 20.06 0.19 3.47
C GLY A 43 21.16 -0.44 2.62
N ASN A 44 20.84 -0.89 1.41
CA ASN A 44 21.81 -1.45 0.46
C ASN A 44 22.86 -0.42 0.01
N PHE A 45 22.45 0.83 -0.20
CA PHE A 45 23.38 1.91 -0.52
C PHE A 45 24.35 2.19 0.63
N LEU A 46 23.85 2.18 1.87
CA LEU A 46 24.69 2.34 3.06
C LEU A 46 25.61 1.15 3.30
N ASP A 47 25.14 -0.08 3.06
CA ASP A 47 25.96 -1.30 3.17
C ASP A 47 27.14 -1.26 2.21
N ASN A 48 26.93 -0.82 0.97
CA ASN A 48 27.99 -0.63 -0.01
C ASN A 48 28.96 0.50 0.37
N MET A 49 28.47 1.55 1.03
CA MET A 49 29.31 2.68 1.47
C MET A 49 30.17 2.33 2.70
N LEU A 50 29.62 1.55 3.63
CA LEU A 50 30.26 1.25 4.92
C LEU A 50 30.91 -0.14 4.96
N ASN A 51 30.75 -0.96 3.92
CA ASN A 51 31.29 -2.32 3.79
C ASN A 51 30.77 -3.27 4.90
N LEU A 52 29.50 -3.10 5.32
CA LEU A 52 28.83 -3.90 6.36
C LEU A 52 28.23 -5.22 5.84
N GLY A 53 28.48 -5.56 4.57
CA GLY A 53 27.99 -6.79 3.93
C GLY A 53 26.50 -6.73 3.60
N TYR A 54 25.64 -6.96 4.61
CA TYR A 54 24.18 -7.03 4.42
C TYR A 54 23.36 -6.55 5.63
N LEU A 55 24.02 -6.09 6.70
CA LEU A 55 23.35 -5.76 7.95
C LEU A 55 22.42 -4.56 7.81
N MET A 56 22.84 -3.53 7.08
CA MET A 56 22.05 -2.32 6.93
C MET A 56 20.88 -2.51 5.96
N THR A 57 21.02 -3.37 4.96
CA THR A 57 19.95 -3.79 4.06
C THR A 57 18.88 -4.58 4.82
N LEU A 58 19.30 -5.51 5.68
CA LEU A 58 18.39 -6.26 6.55
C LEU A 58 17.64 -5.32 7.51
N MET A 59 18.35 -4.39 8.15
CA MET A 59 17.72 -3.40 9.03
C MET A 59 16.76 -2.47 8.26
N GLY A 60 17.15 -2.00 7.08
CA GLY A 60 16.30 -1.20 6.22
C GLY A 60 15.03 -1.94 5.82
N LEU A 61 15.13 -3.21 5.47
CA LEU A 61 13.97 -4.06 5.18
C LEU A 61 13.06 -4.23 6.41
N MET A 62 13.62 -4.50 7.59
CA MET A 62 12.83 -4.61 8.82
C MET A 62 12.10 -3.30 9.15
N ILE A 63 12.78 -2.16 9.05
CA ILE A 63 12.21 -0.83 9.32
C ILE A 63 11.12 -0.50 8.30
N GLY A 64 11.38 -0.71 7.00
CA GLY A 64 10.41 -0.49 5.93
C GLY A 64 9.15 -1.33 6.11
N LEU A 65 9.30 -2.59 6.53
CA LEU A 65 8.19 -3.50 6.78
C LEU A 65 7.37 -3.10 8.01
N ILE A 66 8.01 -2.67 9.11
CA ILE A 66 7.32 -2.15 10.30
C ILE A 66 6.52 -0.89 9.94
N ILE A 67 7.12 0.06 9.22
CA ILE A 67 6.45 1.29 8.79
C ILE A 67 5.27 0.97 7.86
N GLY A 68 5.44 0.03 6.93
CA GLY A 68 4.38 -0.44 6.04
C GLY A 68 3.20 -1.06 6.80
N ILE A 69 3.46 -1.89 7.81
CA ILE A 69 2.42 -2.47 8.67
C ILE A 69 1.70 -1.39 9.46
N ILE A 70 2.43 -0.46 10.09
CA ILE A 70 1.82 0.65 10.85
C ILE A 70 0.95 1.51 9.93
N GLY A 71 1.43 1.85 8.74
CA GLY A 71 0.67 2.59 7.73
C GLY A 71 -0.62 1.87 7.34
N THR A 72 -0.54 0.56 7.12
CA THR A 72 -1.70 -0.29 6.81
C THR A 72 -2.72 -0.30 7.93
N VAL A 73 -2.28 -0.53 9.18
CA VAL A 73 -3.16 -0.55 10.36
C VAL A 73 -3.85 0.81 10.54
N ARG A 74 -3.12 1.91 10.31
CA ARG A 74 -3.65 3.26 10.44
C ARG A 74 -4.74 3.56 9.40
N ILE A 75 -4.57 3.08 8.17
CA ILE A 75 -5.56 3.24 7.10
C ILE A 75 -6.75 2.31 7.29
N LEU A 76 -6.54 1.10 7.81
CA LEU A 76 -7.62 0.15 8.08
C LEU A 76 -8.50 0.61 9.25
N LYS A 77 -7.92 1.30 10.23
CA LYS A 77 -8.64 1.90 11.36
C LYS A 77 -9.38 3.20 11.00
N SER A 78 -9.03 3.82 9.86
CA SER A 78 -9.62 5.07 9.37
C SER A 78 -10.78 4.83 8.40
#